data_AF-A0A5B9ALA6-F1
#
_entry.id   AF-A0A5B9ALA6-F1
#
_cell.length_a   1.000
_cell.length_b   1.000
_cell.length_c   1.000
_cell.angle_alpha   90.00
_cell.angle_beta   90.00
_cell.angle_gamma   90.00
#
_symmetry.space_group_name_H-M   'P 1'
#
loop_
_entity.id
_entity.type
_entity.pdbx_description
1 polymer ?
#
loop_
_entity_poly.entity_id
_entity_poly.type
_entity_poly.pdbx_seq_one_letter_code
_entity_poly.pdbx_strand_id
1 'polypeptide(L)'
;MASTFTSDTLPADHKAAIRQMKHALRAQLGDVQQIFNQLSDDFATRVAEINALKAQGDAVWPVLSYADIKAGHVTAEQREQIKRRGCAVIKGHFPREQALGWDQSMLDYLDRNRFDEVYKGPGDNFFGTLSASRPEIYPIYWSQAQMQARQSEEMANAQSFLNRLWTFESDGKQWFNPDVSVIYPDRIRRRPPGTTSKGLGAHTDSGALERWLLPAYQRVFANVFNGNLAQYDPRHAAHRTEVEEYTVDNTTKCSVFRTFQGLDSAL
;
A
#
# COMPACT_ATOMS: atom_id res chain seq x y z
N MET A 1 15.48 -8.92 -24.98
CA MET A 1 14.46 -8.87 -26.05
C MET A 1 13.22 -8.21 -25.46
N ALA A 2 12.55 -7.31 -26.19
CA ALA A 2 11.24 -6.82 -25.78
C ALA A 2 10.28 -8.02 -25.73
N SER A 3 9.70 -8.28 -24.56
CA SER A 3 8.74 -9.36 -24.36
C SER A 3 7.53 -9.17 -25.26
N THR A 4 7.17 -10.18 -26.04
CA THR A 4 6.03 -10.13 -26.99
C THR A 4 4.65 -10.05 -26.32
N PHE A 5 4.59 -10.08 -24.99
CA PHE A 5 3.36 -10.13 -24.21
C PHE A 5 3.07 -8.89 -23.36
N THR A 6 4.01 -7.94 -23.26
CA THR A 6 3.82 -6.75 -22.42
C THR A 6 3.02 -5.67 -23.12
N SER A 7 2.32 -4.85 -22.35
CA SER A 7 1.57 -3.70 -22.86
C SER A 7 1.53 -2.56 -21.85
N ASP A 8 1.84 -1.35 -22.30
CA ASP A 8 1.75 -0.10 -21.51
C ASP A 8 0.30 0.36 -21.30
N THR A 9 -0.66 -0.23 -22.03
CA THR A 9 -2.09 0.08 -21.91
C THR A 9 -2.90 -1.20 -21.73
N LEU A 10 -4.17 -1.08 -21.34
CA LEU A 10 -5.03 -2.25 -21.18
C LEU A 10 -5.15 -3.00 -22.51
N PRO A 11 -4.74 -4.29 -22.61
CA PRO A 11 -4.87 -5.02 -23.85
C PRO A 11 -6.33 -5.20 -24.24
N ALA A 12 -6.65 -4.95 -25.53
CA ALA A 12 -7.99 -5.15 -26.06
C ALA A 12 -8.51 -6.59 -25.83
N ASP A 13 -7.63 -7.59 -25.96
CA ASP A 13 -7.88 -8.97 -25.52
C ASP A 13 -6.91 -9.36 -24.40
N HIS A 14 -7.28 -8.99 -23.16
CA HIS A 14 -6.52 -9.37 -21.97
C HIS A 14 -6.40 -10.88 -21.80
N LYS A 15 -7.36 -11.69 -22.28
CA LYS A 15 -7.28 -13.16 -22.18
C LYS A 15 -6.17 -13.70 -23.10
N ALA A 16 -6.06 -13.18 -24.31
CA ALA A 16 -4.96 -13.52 -25.22
C ALA A 16 -3.60 -13.11 -24.66
N ALA A 17 -3.49 -11.87 -24.15
CA ALA A 17 -2.27 -11.39 -23.52
C ALA A 17 -1.84 -12.28 -22.33
N ILE A 18 -2.78 -12.68 -21.46
CA ILE A 18 -2.53 -13.59 -20.35
C ILE A 18 -2.02 -14.96 -20.83
N ARG A 19 -2.61 -15.53 -21.89
CA ARG A 19 -2.15 -16.81 -22.46
C ARG A 19 -0.71 -16.72 -22.96
N GLN A 20 -0.40 -15.67 -23.72
CA GLN A 20 0.94 -15.43 -24.26
C GLN A 20 1.96 -15.22 -23.14
N MET A 21 1.63 -14.38 -22.14
CA MET A 21 2.47 -14.12 -20.97
C MET A 21 2.76 -15.41 -20.20
N LYS A 22 1.74 -16.23 -19.91
CA LYS A 22 1.92 -17.49 -19.18
C LYS A 22 2.85 -18.46 -19.93
N HIS A 23 2.73 -18.55 -21.26
CA HIS A 23 3.61 -19.38 -22.07
C HIS A 23 5.05 -18.87 -22.01
N ALA A 24 5.26 -17.58 -22.24
CA ALA A 24 6.59 -16.97 -22.24
C ALA A 24 7.29 -17.07 -20.88
N LEU A 25 6.60 -16.75 -19.78
CA LEU A 25 7.19 -16.80 -18.45
C LEU A 25 7.50 -18.23 -17.98
N ARG A 26 6.66 -19.22 -18.34
CA ARG A 26 6.98 -20.63 -18.06
C ARG A 26 8.22 -21.09 -18.82
N ALA A 27 8.35 -20.70 -20.09
CA ALA A 27 9.54 -21.01 -20.88
C ALA A 27 10.80 -20.35 -20.31
N GLN A 28 10.69 -19.12 -19.80
CA GLN A 28 11.79 -18.40 -19.16
C GLN A 28 12.20 -19.00 -17.81
N LEU A 29 11.23 -19.39 -16.99
CA LEU A 29 11.47 -19.95 -15.65
C LEU A 29 11.93 -21.41 -15.69
N GLY A 30 11.55 -22.18 -16.72
CA GLY A 30 11.74 -23.61 -16.74
C GLY A 30 10.79 -24.31 -15.75
N ASP A 31 11.33 -24.93 -14.70
CA ASP A 31 10.53 -25.62 -13.69
C ASP A 31 9.90 -24.64 -12.68
N VAL A 32 8.78 -24.04 -13.10
CA VAL A 32 8.01 -23.13 -12.25
C VAL A 32 7.53 -23.78 -10.95
N GLN A 33 7.29 -25.09 -10.94
CA GLN A 33 6.78 -25.78 -9.76
C GLN A 33 7.89 -25.91 -8.72
N GLN A 34 9.10 -26.28 -9.13
CA GLN A 34 10.25 -26.34 -8.24
C GLN A 34 10.57 -24.96 -7.65
N ILE A 35 10.57 -23.91 -8.47
CA ILE A 35 10.80 -22.52 -8.01
C ILE A 35 9.72 -22.09 -7.01
N PHE A 36 8.45 -22.41 -7.29
CA PHE A 36 7.34 -22.09 -6.38
C PHE A 36 7.40 -22.87 -5.07
N ASN A 37 7.84 -24.14 -5.08
CA ASN A 37 8.01 -24.93 -3.86
C ASN A 37 9.08 -24.30 -2.95
N GLN A 38 10.23 -23.91 -3.50
CA GLN A 38 11.28 -23.23 -2.73
C GLN A 38 10.77 -21.92 -2.11
N LEU A 39 10.05 -21.10 -2.88
CA LEU A 39 9.44 -19.87 -2.37
C LEU A 39 8.42 -20.14 -1.25
N SER A 40 7.66 -21.24 -1.39
CA SER A 40 6.66 -21.64 -0.41
C SER A 40 7.31 -22.04 0.92
N ASP A 41 8.46 -22.71 0.88
CA ASP A 41 9.24 -23.06 2.08
C ASP A 41 9.79 -21.82 2.79
N ASP A 42 10.26 -20.83 2.03
CA ASP A 42 10.72 -19.54 2.57
C ASP A 42 9.57 -18.80 3.27
N PHE A 43 8.37 -18.79 2.66
CA PHE A 43 7.18 -18.23 3.30
C PHE A 43 6.71 -19.03 4.50
N ALA A 44 6.79 -20.36 4.48
CA ALA A 44 6.43 -21.21 5.61
C ALA A 44 7.27 -20.87 6.85
N THR A 45 8.56 -20.56 6.65
CA THR A 45 9.44 -20.07 7.73
C THR A 45 8.92 -18.76 8.34
N ARG A 46 8.48 -17.81 7.52
CA ARG A 46 7.90 -16.54 8.01
C ARG A 46 6.58 -16.75 8.73
N VAL A 47 5.74 -17.67 8.24
CA VAL A 47 4.48 -18.03 8.90
C VAL A 47 4.74 -18.67 10.26
N ALA A 48 5.73 -19.56 10.37
CA ALA A 48 6.12 -20.18 11.62
C ALA A 48 6.58 -19.14 12.66
N GLU A 49 7.41 -18.17 12.26
CA GLU A 49 7.80 -17.05 13.13
C GLU A 49 6.59 -16.24 13.62
N ILE A 50 5.67 -15.90 12.72
CA ILE A 50 4.45 -15.13 13.05
C ILE A 50 3.59 -15.90 14.06
N ASN A 51 3.44 -17.22 13.86
CA ASN A 51 2.67 -18.07 14.77
C ASN A 51 3.34 -18.20 16.14
N ALA A 52 4.67 -18.29 16.19
CA ALA A 52 5.42 -18.34 17.44
C ALA A 52 5.24 -17.04 18.25
N LEU A 53 5.36 -15.86 17.62
CA LEU A 53 5.12 -14.57 18.28
C LEU A 53 3.69 -14.48 18.82
N LYS A 54 2.69 -14.87 18.01
CA LYS A 54 1.29 -14.90 18.46
C LYS A 54 1.08 -15.83 19.65
N ALA A 55 1.71 -17.00 19.66
CA ALA A 55 1.59 -17.96 20.76
C ALA A 55 2.22 -17.45 22.07
N GLN A 56 3.22 -16.57 21.98
CA GLN A 56 3.86 -15.91 23.12
C GLN A 56 3.08 -14.68 23.61
N GLY A 57 2.09 -14.21 22.84
CA GLY A 57 1.35 -12.97 23.12
C GLY A 57 2.09 -11.71 22.65
N ASP A 58 3.17 -11.87 21.88
CA ASP A 58 3.98 -10.77 21.38
C ASP A 58 3.33 -10.07 20.18
N ALA A 59 3.63 -8.78 20.03
CA ALA A 59 3.21 -8.01 18.87
C ALA A 59 3.96 -8.49 17.60
N VAL A 60 3.20 -8.91 16.58
CA VAL A 60 3.76 -9.26 15.27
C VAL A 60 4.18 -8.02 14.48
N TRP A 61 3.40 -6.94 14.61
CA TRP A 61 3.68 -5.67 13.96
C TRP A 61 4.80 -4.96 14.73
N PRO A 62 5.85 -4.47 14.05
CA PRO A 62 6.84 -3.61 14.67
C PRO A 62 6.17 -2.36 15.24
N VAL A 63 6.40 -2.09 16.52
CA VAL A 63 5.84 -0.93 17.23
C VAL A 63 6.96 0.04 17.57
N LEU A 64 6.83 1.28 17.11
CA LEU A 64 7.79 2.36 17.33
C LEU A 64 7.09 3.53 18.00
N SER A 65 7.83 4.35 18.75
CA SER A 65 7.31 5.62 19.22
C SER A 65 7.59 6.72 18.20
N TYR A 66 6.66 7.67 18.02
CA TYR A 66 6.94 8.87 17.23
C TYR A 66 8.08 9.70 17.82
N ALA A 67 8.23 9.68 19.16
CA ALA A 67 9.34 10.35 19.82
C ALA A 67 10.70 9.86 19.31
N ASP A 68 10.88 8.55 19.12
CA ASP A 68 12.12 7.98 18.57
C ASP A 68 12.33 8.35 17.10
N ILE A 69 11.26 8.41 16.30
CA ILE A 69 11.34 8.87 14.91
C ILE A 69 11.79 10.33 14.87
N LYS A 70 11.11 11.20 15.63
CA LYS A 70 11.41 12.63 15.71
C LYS A 70 12.84 12.90 16.21
N ALA A 71 13.32 12.12 17.17
CA ALA A 71 14.66 12.25 17.73
C ALA A 71 15.75 11.56 16.89
N GLY A 72 15.40 10.80 15.85
CA GLY A 72 16.36 10.00 15.07
C GLY A 72 16.94 8.80 15.83
N HIS A 73 16.26 8.33 16.88
CA HIS A 73 16.72 7.26 17.78
C HIS A 73 16.19 5.87 17.44
N VAL A 74 15.39 5.72 16.38
CA VAL A 74 15.00 4.39 15.89
C VAL A 74 16.26 3.56 15.64
N THR A 75 16.29 2.32 16.13
CA THR A 75 17.48 1.46 16.02
C THR A 75 17.58 0.78 14.66
N ALA A 76 18.76 0.26 14.33
CA ALA A 76 18.94 -0.56 13.12
C ALA A 76 18.08 -1.85 13.16
N GLU A 77 17.93 -2.45 14.34
CA GLU A 77 17.08 -3.63 14.55
C GLU A 77 15.61 -3.32 14.28
N GLN A 78 15.08 -2.21 14.81
CA GLN A 78 13.71 -1.78 14.54
C GLN A 78 13.49 -1.52 13.03
N ARG A 79 14.44 -0.89 12.35
CA ARG A 79 14.40 -0.70 10.89
C ARG A 79 14.32 -2.04 10.16
N GLU A 80 15.12 -3.03 10.57
CA GLU A 80 15.11 -4.36 9.97
C GLU A 80 13.80 -5.11 10.24
N GLN A 81 13.22 -4.96 11.43
CA GLN A 81 11.90 -5.53 11.74
C GLN A 81 10.82 -4.97 10.79
N ILE A 82 10.82 -3.67 10.50
CA ILE A 82 9.88 -3.08 9.52
C ILE A 82 10.12 -3.62 8.12
N LYS A 83 11.39 -3.76 7.69
CA LYS A 83 11.73 -4.33 6.39
C LYS A 83 11.25 -5.78 6.27
N ARG A 84 11.49 -6.60 7.30
CA ARG A 84 11.07 -8.00 7.37
C ARG A 84 9.56 -8.19 7.39
N ARG A 85 8.84 -7.36 8.16
CA ARG A 85 7.37 -7.51 8.37
C ARG A 85 6.54 -6.75 7.34
N GLY A 86 7.12 -5.78 6.65
CA GLY A 86 6.43 -4.98 5.62
C GLY A 86 5.47 -3.93 6.18
N CYS A 87 5.36 -3.79 7.50
CA CYS A 87 4.43 -2.88 8.17
C CYS A 87 5.03 -2.30 9.46
N ALA A 88 4.39 -1.28 10.03
CA ALA A 88 4.77 -0.66 11.29
C ALA A 88 3.56 -0.01 11.97
N VAL A 89 3.61 0.12 13.30
CA VAL A 89 2.73 0.99 14.09
C VAL A 89 3.56 2.10 14.70
N ILE A 90 3.21 3.36 14.42
CA ILE A 90 3.84 4.54 15.03
C ILE A 90 2.93 5.01 16.18
N LYS A 91 3.34 4.72 17.41
CA LYS A 91 2.60 5.10 18.63
C LYS A 91 2.83 6.57 18.94
N GLY A 92 1.72 7.26 19.25
CA GLY A 92 1.75 8.68 19.59
C GLY A 92 2.21 9.56 18.43
N HIS A 93 1.91 9.16 17.18
CA HIS A 93 2.21 9.97 15.98
C HIS A 93 1.64 11.37 16.10
N PHE A 94 0.38 11.45 16.55
CA PHE A 94 -0.24 12.69 16.98
C PHE A 94 -0.66 12.60 18.46
N PRO A 95 -0.65 13.72 19.20
CA PRO A 95 -1.31 13.81 20.49
C PRO A 95 -2.77 13.38 20.38
N ARG A 96 -3.23 12.59 21.36
CA ARG A 96 -4.60 12.05 21.37
C ARG A 96 -5.67 13.13 21.26
N GLU A 97 -5.51 14.22 22.01
CA GLU A 97 -6.47 15.34 22.01
C GLU A 97 -6.55 16.02 20.63
N GLN A 98 -5.44 16.11 19.90
CA GLN A 98 -5.43 16.64 18.54
C GLN A 98 -6.19 15.71 17.59
N ALA A 99 -5.95 14.40 17.69
CA ALA A 99 -6.63 13.42 16.85
C ALA A 99 -8.15 13.37 17.13
N LEU A 100 -8.57 13.46 18.40
CA LEU A 100 -9.98 13.57 18.76
C LEU A 100 -10.62 14.89 18.30
N GLY A 101 -9.89 16.01 18.41
CA GLY A 101 -10.33 17.30 17.89
C GLY A 101 -10.52 17.28 16.37
N TRP A 102 -9.65 16.60 15.64
CA TRP A 102 -9.81 16.36 14.21
C TRP A 102 -11.01 15.47 13.88
N ASP A 103 -11.27 14.41 14.65
CA ASP A 103 -12.47 13.58 14.45
C ASP A 103 -13.76 14.38 14.66
N GLN A 104 -13.82 15.21 15.71
CA GLN A 104 -14.97 16.09 15.93
C GLN A 104 -15.12 17.13 14.82
N SER A 105 -14.03 17.77 14.40
CA SER A 105 -14.05 18.73 13.28
C SER A 105 -14.53 18.08 11.97
N MET A 106 -14.22 16.80 11.75
CA MET A 106 -14.75 16.03 10.62
C MET A 106 -16.27 15.85 10.70
N LEU A 107 -16.80 15.52 11.88
CA LEU A 107 -18.25 15.41 12.08
C LEU A 107 -18.96 16.72 11.79
N ASP A 108 -18.47 17.80 12.39
CA ASP A 108 -19.05 19.14 12.21
C ASP A 108 -19.00 19.56 10.73
N TYR A 109 -17.93 19.20 10.01
CA TYR A 109 -17.80 19.43 8.58
C TYR A 109 -18.86 18.65 7.77
N LEU A 110 -19.08 17.36 8.08
CA LEU A 110 -20.09 16.55 7.40
C LEU A 110 -21.51 17.09 7.65
N ASP A 111 -21.82 17.42 8.90
CA ASP A 111 -23.13 17.90 9.33
C ASP A 111 -23.45 19.27 8.74
N ARG A 112 -22.51 20.22 8.80
CA ARG A 112 -22.66 21.56 8.21
C ARG A 112 -22.96 21.51 6.71
N ASN A 113 -22.41 20.52 6.01
CA ASN A 113 -22.61 20.33 4.58
C ASN A 113 -23.75 19.36 4.25
N ARG A 114 -24.51 18.90 5.24
CA ARG A 114 -25.65 17.97 5.09
C ARG A 114 -25.27 16.72 4.30
N PHE A 115 -24.10 16.15 4.57
CA PHE A 115 -23.55 15.02 3.80
C PHE A 115 -24.54 13.85 3.68
N ASP A 116 -25.20 13.50 4.78
CA ASP A 116 -26.18 12.40 4.83
C ASP A 116 -27.40 12.64 3.90
N GLU A 117 -27.75 13.90 3.60
CA GLU A 117 -28.87 14.23 2.70
C GLU A 117 -28.46 14.16 1.22
N VAL A 118 -27.19 14.43 0.91
CA VAL A 118 -26.70 14.56 -0.47
C VAL A 118 -25.98 13.33 -0.98
N TYR A 119 -25.56 12.43 -0.10
CA TYR A 119 -24.83 11.22 -0.48
C TYR A 119 -25.72 10.26 -1.27
N LYS A 120 -25.30 9.92 -2.50
CA LYS A 120 -26.07 9.08 -3.45
C LYS A 120 -25.61 7.62 -3.50
N GLY A 121 -24.77 7.19 -2.56
CA GLY A 121 -24.12 5.88 -2.59
C GLY A 121 -22.70 5.92 -3.19
N PRO A 122 -22.02 4.76 -3.24
CA PRO A 122 -20.65 4.69 -3.70
C PRO A 122 -20.57 5.09 -5.19
N GLY A 123 -19.63 5.99 -5.51
CA GLY A 123 -19.38 6.44 -6.88
C GLY A 123 -18.60 5.44 -7.74
N ASP A 124 -18.11 4.36 -7.13
CA ASP A 124 -17.42 3.25 -7.78
C ASP A 124 -18.02 1.90 -7.37
N ASN A 125 -17.82 0.88 -8.19
CA ASN A 125 -18.18 -0.51 -7.87
C ASN A 125 -16.98 -1.31 -7.33
N PHE A 126 -15.89 -0.64 -6.93
CA PHE A 126 -14.67 -1.32 -6.50
C PHE A 126 -14.92 -2.19 -5.26
N PHE A 127 -15.90 -1.79 -4.42
CA PHE A 127 -16.32 -2.52 -3.23
C PHE A 127 -17.83 -2.83 -3.21
N GLY A 128 -18.40 -3.30 -4.33
CA GLY A 128 -19.85 -3.43 -4.61
C GLY A 128 -20.77 -4.22 -3.64
N THR A 129 -20.40 -4.42 -2.38
CA THR A 129 -21.18 -5.11 -1.34
C THR A 129 -21.64 -4.22 -0.18
N LEU A 130 -21.31 -2.92 -0.17
CA LEU A 130 -21.67 -2.01 0.93
C LEU A 130 -22.95 -1.21 0.63
N SER A 131 -24.10 -1.74 1.03
CA SER A 131 -25.40 -1.04 1.03
C SER A 131 -25.74 -0.55 2.45
N ALA A 132 -25.26 0.64 2.81
CA ALA A 132 -25.56 1.27 4.10
C ALA A 132 -26.05 2.71 3.89
N SER A 133 -26.99 3.16 4.73
CA SER A 133 -27.51 4.54 4.74
C SER A 133 -26.45 5.58 5.07
N ARG A 134 -25.40 5.17 5.80
CA ARG A 134 -24.13 5.90 5.95
C ARG A 134 -22.99 5.02 5.44
N PRO A 135 -22.12 5.52 4.56
CA PRO A 135 -21.02 4.71 4.07
C PRO A 135 -19.98 4.50 5.18
N GLU A 136 -19.30 3.35 5.20
CA GLU A 136 -18.15 3.16 6.09
C GLU A 136 -16.93 3.97 5.61
N ILE A 137 -16.86 4.25 4.32
CA ILE A 137 -15.80 5.03 3.66
C ILE A 137 -16.43 6.30 3.08
N TYR A 138 -16.03 7.47 3.59
CA TYR A 138 -16.57 8.74 3.11
C TYR A 138 -15.68 9.29 1.99
N PRO A 139 -16.26 9.59 0.81
CA PRO A 139 -15.54 10.22 -0.30
C PRO A 139 -15.33 11.73 -0.05
N ILE A 140 -14.68 12.06 1.07
CA ILE A 140 -14.34 13.42 1.48
C ILE A 140 -12.82 13.52 1.51
N TYR A 141 -12.30 14.60 0.93
CA TYR A 141 -10.87 14.73 0.61
C TYR A 141 -10.23 15.99 1.21
N TRP A 142 -11.02 17.03 1.47
CA TRP A 142 -10.51 18.40 1.65
C TRP A 142 -10.90 19.05 2.98
N SER A 143 -11.28 18.27 3.98
CA SER A 143 -11.52 18.86 5.29
C SER A 143 -10.23 19.47 5.87
N GLN A 144 -10.39 20.42 6.80
CA GLN A 144 -9.24 21.01 7.48
C GLN A 144 -8.44 19.96 8.25
N ALA A 145 -9.12 19.03 8.94
CA ALA A 145 -8.48 17.93 9.65
C ALA A 145 -7.60 17.08 8.74
N GLN A 146 -8.10 16.67 7.56
CA GLN A 146 -7.34 15.88 6.60
C GLN A 146 -6.13 16.65 6.06
N MET A 147 -6.31 17.91 5.67
CA MET A 147 -5.23 18.71 5.08
C MET A 147 -4.15 19.07 6.12
N GLN A 148 -4.55 19.42 7.35
CA GLN A 148 -3.61 19.72 8.44
C GLN A 148 -2.78 18.50 8.81
N ALA A 149 -3.38 17.32 8.95
CA ALA A 149 -2.65 16.10 9.23
C ALA A 149 -1.63 15.76 8.12
N ARG A 150 -2.03 15.90 6.84
CA ARG A 150 -1.15 15.60 5.70
C ARG A 150 0.05 16.53 5.59
N GLN A 151 -0.13 17.82 5.90
CA GLN A 151 0.94 18.83 5.79
C GLN A 151 1.68 19.06 7.11
N SER A 152 1.40 18.27 8.14
CA SER A 152 2.03 18.44 9.45
C SER A 152 3.50 18.03 9.42
N GLU A 153 4.30 18.60 10.32
CA GLU A 153 5.71 18.24 10.48
C GLU A 153 5.86 16.78 10.95
N GLU A 154 4.98 16.32 11.82
CA GLU A 154 4.94 14.95 12.31
C GLU A 154 4.72 13.94 11.17
N MET A 155 3.84 14.28 10.22
CA MET A 155 3.61 13.45 9.03
C MET A 155 4.84 13.44 8.13
N ALA A 156 5.44 14.60 7.86
CA ALA A 156 6.66 14.70 7.05
C ALA A 156 7.81 13.87 7.65
N ASN A 157 8.02 13.92 8.97
CA ASN A 157 9.03 13.12 9.67
C ASN A 157 8.78 11.61 9.51
N ALA A 158 7.55 11.15 9.71
CA ALA A 158 7.19 9.75 9.56
C ALA A 158 7.33 9.27 8.11
N GLN A 159 6.89 10.07 7.14
CA GLN A 159 7.00 9.75 5.71
C GLN A 159 8.46 9.67 5.26
N SER A 160 9.30 10.64 5.62
CA SER A 160 10.74 10.61 5.33
C SER A 160 11.39 9.36 5.93
N PHE A 161 11.13 9.07 7.21
CA PHE A 161 11.64 7.87 7.87
C PHE A 161 11.27 6.58 7.12
N LEU A 162 10.01 6.40 6.75
CA LEU A 162 9.53 5.21 6.05
C LEU A 162 10.09 5.10 4.63
N ASN A 163 10.13 6.21 3.90
CA ASN A 163 10.71 6.29 2.55
C ASN A 163 12.19 5.88 2.54
N ARG A 164 12.94 6.27 3.58
CA ARG A 164 14.37 5.92 3.74
C ARG A 164 14.63 4.45 4.06
N LEU A 165 13.60 3.63 4.29
CA LEU A 165 13.74 2.18 4.39
C LEU A 165 13.90 1.50 3.02
N TRP A 166 13.66 2.23 1.94
CA TRP A 166 13.83 1.76 0.56
C TRP A 166 15.23 2.04 0.04
N THR A 167 15.71 1.18 -0.85
CA THR A 167 16.87 1.48 -1.71
C THR A 167 16.38 2.39 -2.84
N PHE A 168 16.42 3.70 -2.59
CA PHE A 168 15.90 4.73 -3.50
C PHE A 168 16.95 5.26 -4.50
N GLU A 169 18.21 4.85 -4.36
CA GLU A 169 19.29 5.09 -5.32
C GLU A 169 19.83 3.75 -5.84
N SER A 170 19.91 3.59 -7.15
CA SER A 170 20.58 2.46 -7.81
C SER A 170 21.05 2.89 -9.20
N ASP A 171 22.10 2.26 -9.71
CA ASP A 171 22.56 2.45 -11.10
C ASP A 171 22.83 3.92 -11.47
N GLY A 172 23.33 4.71 -10.51
CA GLY A 172 23.61 6.14 -10.69
C GLY A 172 22.37 7.03 -10.80
N LYS A 173 21.17 6.49 -10.51
CA LYS A 173 19.89 7.22 -10.53
C LYS A 173 19.25 7.23 -9.14
N GLN A 174 18.80 8.41 -8.73
CA GLN A 174 17.87 8.56 -7.62
C GLN A 174 16.43 8.39 -8.14
N TRP A 175 15.74 7.34 -7.69
CA TRP A 175 14.40 6.96 -8.17
C TRP A 175 13.29 7.86 -7.63
N PHE A 176 13.46 8.37 -6.42
CA PHE A 176 12.60 9.39 -5.81
C PHE A 176 13.35 10.14 -4.70
N ASN A 177 12.89 11.34 -4.34
CA ASN A 177 13.37 12.05 -3.16
C ASN A 177 12.66 11.49 -1.90
N PRO A 178 13.37 10.82 -0.98
CA PRO A 178 12.70 10.22 0.18
C PRO A 178 12.19 11.25 1.19
N ASP A 179 12.71 12.48 1.17
CA ASP A 179 12.41 13.50 2.18
C ASP A 179 11.23 14.40 1.82
N VAL A 180 10.65 14.25 0.63
CA VAL A 180 9.48 15.02 0.19
C VAL A 180 8.45 14.07 -0.39
N SER A 181 7.31 13.96 0.27
CA SER A 181 6.16 13.20 -0.24
C SER A 181 5.10 14.16 -0.79
N VAL A 182 4.49 13.80 -1.91
CA VAL A 182 3.37 14.55 -2.47
C VAL A 182 2.13 14.41 -1.58
N ILE A 183 1.32 15.46 -1.48
CA ILE A 183 -0.01 15.35 -0.88
C ILE A 183 -0.86 14.46 -1.78
N TYR A 184 -1.22 13.28 -1.27
CA TYR A 184 -2.15 12.36 -1.92
C TYR A 184 -3.50 12.41 -1.17
N PRO A 185 -4.51 13.15 -1.68
CA PRO A 185 -5.81 13.28 -1.02
C PRO A 185 -6.59 11.97 -1.13
N ASP A 186 -6.71 11.26 -0.01
CA ASP A 186 -7.52 10.05 0.09
C ASP A 186 -8.76 10.27 0.98
N ARG A 187 -9.63 9.27 0.97
CA ARG A 187 -10.90 9.18 1.70
C ARG A 187 -10.65 9.00 3.20
N ILE A 188 -11.73 9.11 3.99
CA ILE A 188 -11.72 8.71 5.40
C ILE A 188 -12.59 7.47 5.61
N ARG A 189 -12.31 6.74 6.69
CA ARG A 189 -13.15 5.61 7.13
C ARG A 189 -13.69 5.90 8.52
N ARG A 190 -15.01 5.77 8.70
CA ARG A 190 -15.67 5.94 10.00
C ARG A 190 -16.68 4.81 10.21
N ARG A 191 -16.56 4.12 11.35
CA ARG A 191 -17.45 3.02 11.76
C ARG A 191 -17.97 3.31 13.17
N PRO A 192 -19.17 3.90 13.30
CA PRO A 192 -19.77 4.16 14.62
C PRO A 192 -19.92 2.89 15.46
N PRO A 193 -19.98 3.00 16.80
CA PRO A 193 -20.32 1.87 17.67
C PRO A 193 -21.61 1.18 17.21
N GLY A 194 -21.61 -0.17 17.20
CA GLY A 194 -22.74 -0.98 16.71
C GLY A 194 -22.75 -1.23 15.20
N THR A 195 -21.81 -0.67 14.42
CA THR A 195 -21.73 -0.92 12.97
C THR A 195 -21.38 -2.38 12.67
N THR A 196 -22.25 -3.05 11.90
CA THR A 196 -22.00 -4.39 11.35
C THR A 196 -21.40 -4.27 9.95
N SER A 197 -20.24 -4.89 9.72
CA SER A 197 -19.53 -4.87 8.43
C SER A 197 -19.13 -6.28 8.03
N LYS A 198 -19.17 -6.58 6.73
CA LYS A 198 -18.51 -7.76 6.17
C LYS A 198 -16.99 -7.58 6.04
N GLY A 199 -16.49 -6.37 6.30
CA GLY A 199 -15.09 -6.01 6.10
C GLY A 199 -14.70 -6.03 4.62
N LEU A 200 -13.40 -6.10 4.38
CA LEU A 200 -12.80 -6.23 3.06
C LEU A 200 -12.03 -7.54 2.97
N GLY A 201 -12.17 -8.25 1.85
CA GLY A 201 -11.36 -9.43 1.56
C GLY A 201 -9.88 -9.07 1.41
N ALA A 202 -8.98 -10.02 1.66
CA ALA A 202 -7.55 -9.79 1.47
C ALA A 202 -7.25 -9.45 0.00
N HIS A 203 -6.51 -8.37 -0.23
CA HIS A 203 -6.12 -7.89 -1.56
C HIS A 203 -4.80 -7.10 -1.49
N THR A 204 -4.25 -6.77 -2.65
CA THR A 204 -3.15 -5.83 -2.83
C THR A 204 -3.59 -4.74 -3.81
N ASP A 205 -3.38 -3.48 -3.47
CA ASP A 205 -3.57 -2.35 -4.39
C ASP A 205 -2.35 -2.17 -5.30
N SER A 206 -2.24 -1.02 -5.98
CA SER A 206 -1.11 -0.67 -6.83
C SER A 206 -0.95 -1.67 -8.00
N GLY A 207 -1.97 -1.71 -8.86
CA GLY A 207 -2.08 -2.60 -10.00
C GLY A 207 -2.45 -4.04 -9.68
N ALA A 208 -3.12 -4.69 -10.65
CA ALA A 208 -3.43 -6.11 -10.63
C ALA A 208 -2.81 -6.79 -11.87
N LEU A 209 -3.53 -6.81 -13.00
CA LEU A 209 -3.05 -7.43 -14.25
C LEU A 209 -1.73 -6.81 -14.74
N GLU A 210 -1.56 -5.52 -14.48
CA GLU A 210 -0.37 -4.73 -14.71
C GLU A 210 0.90 -5.39 -14.15
N ARG A 211 0.81 -6.05 -12.98
CA ARG A 211 1.97 -6.70 -12.34
C ARG A 211 2.61 -7.78 -13.22
N TRP A 212 1.86 -8.31 -14.17
CA TRP A 212 2.36 -9.25 -15.16
C TRP A 212 2.59 -8.62 -16.53
N LEU A 213 1.73 -7.69 -16.96
CA LEU A 213 1.73 -7.21 -18.35
C LEU A 213 2.47 -5.88 -18.57
N LEU A 214 2.68 -5.05 -17.54
CA LEU A 214 3.43 -3.79 -17.72
C LEU A 214 4.93 -4.05 -17.88
N PRO A 215 5.59 -3.40 -18.86
CA PRO A 215 7.05 -3.42 -18.98
C PRO A 215 7.77 -2.95 -17.71
N ALA A 216 7.23 -1.93 -17.01
CA ALA A 216 7.80 -1.47 -15.75
C ALA A 216 7.77 -2.56 -14.67
N TYR A 217 6.65 -3.26 -14.50
CA TYR A 217 6.56 -4.36 -13.52
C TYR A 217 7.41 -5.58 -13.91
N GLN A 218 7.57 -5.89 -15.20
CA GLN A 218 8.52 -6.91 -15.64
C GLN A 218 9.95 -6.60 -15.18
N ARG A 219 10.33 -5.31 -15.12
CA ARG A 219 11.63 -4.88 -14.57
C ARG A 219 11.67 -4.92 -13.04
N VAL A 220 10.63 -4.44 -12.37
CA VAL A 220 10.50 -4.48 -10.89
C VAL A 220 10.62 -5.93 -10.37
N PHE A 221 9.98 -6.87 -11.05
CA PHE A 221 9.92 -8.28 -10.66
C PHE A 221 10.81 -9.17 -11.53
N ALA A 222 11.84 -8.62 -12.18
CA ALA A 222 12.71 -9.38 -13.08
C ALA A 222 13.30 -10.62 -12.40
N ASN A 223 13.78 -10.48 -11.16
CA ASN A 223 14.34 -11.58 -10.35
C ASN A 223 13.28 -12.61 -9.93
N VAL A 224 12.01 -12.23 -9.89
CA VAL A 224 10.90 -13.17 -9.69
C VAL A 224 10.64 -13.95 -10.98
N PHE A 225 10.55 -13.25 -12.11
CA PHE A 225 10.20 -13.86 -13.40
C PHE A 225 11.35 -14.60 -14.09
N ASN A 226 12.59 -14.49 -13.60
CA ASN A 226 13.74 -15.28 -14.06
C ASN A 226 14.15 -16.40 -13.09
N GLY A 227 13.46 -16.56 -11.96
CA GLY A 227 13.71 -17.62 -10.98
C GLY A 227 14.79 -17.31 -9.93
N ASN A 228 15.49 -16.18 -10.03
CA ASN A 228 16.52 -15.76 -9.07
C ASN A 228 15.90 -15.10 -7.82
N LEU A 229 14.99 -15.81 -7.14
CA LEU A 229 14.16 -15.28 -6.05
C LEU A 229 14.98 -14.68 -4.90
N ALA A 230 16.14 -15.24 -4.59
CA ALA A 230 17.04 -14.74 -3.56
C ALA A 230 17.59 -13.32 -3.84
N GLN A 231 17.53 -12.87 -5.10
CA GLN A 231 17.95 -11.52 -5.50
C GLN A 231 16.78 -10.53 -5.58
N TYR A 232 15.54 -10.97 -5.35
CA TYR A 232 14.41 -10.05 -5.31
C TYR A 232 14.38 -9.32 -3.96
N ASP A 233 14.53 -7.99 -4.02
CA ASP A 233 14.35 -7.11 -2.87
C ASP A 233 13.03 -6.32 -3.00
N PRO A 234 12.04 -6.55 -2.11
CA PRO A 234 10.79 -5.79 -2.12
C PRO A 234 10.98 -4.29 -1.85
N ARG A 235 12.14 -3.88 -1.31
CA ARG A 235 12.50 -2.48 -0.99
C ARG A 235 13.36 -1.81 -2.04
N HIS A 236 13.65 -2.48 -3.16
CA HIS A 236 14.31 -1.86 -4.29
C HIS A 236 13.34 -0.94 -5.06
N ALA A 237 13.67 0.35 -5.17
CA ALA A 237 12.78 1.34 -5.78
C ALA A 237 12.75 1.29 -7.31
N ALA A 238 13.76 0.67 -7.93
CA ALA A 238 13.92 0.75 -9.39
C ALA A 238 12.66 0.37 -10.16
N HIS A 239 12.34 1.22 -11.13
CA HIS A 239 11.21 1.12 -12.06
C HIS A 239 9.81 1.22 -11.43
N ARG A 240 9.67 1.28 -10.10
CA ARG A 240 8.35 1.39 -9.45
C ARG A 240 7.66 2.73 -9.74
N THR A 241 8.45 3.80 -9.92
CA THR A 241 7.96 5.13 -10.32
C THR A 241 7.63 5.25 -11.81
N GLU A 242 7.87 4.19 -12.59
CA GLU A 242 7.59 4.14 -14.03
C GLU A 242 6.31 3.31 -14.33
N VAL A 243 5.61 2.85 -13.29
CA VAL A 243 4.36 2.10 -13.40
C VAL A 243 3.19 3.07 -13.52
N GLU A 244 2.42 2.93 -14.59
CA GLU A 244 1.14 3.61 -14.79
C GLU A 244 0.02 2.56 -14.83
N GLU A 245 -0.89 2.59 -13.85
CA GLU A 245 -2.03 1.67 -13.81
C GLU A 245 -2.96 1.85 -15.02
N TYR A 246 -3.53 0.75 -15.50
CA TYR A 246 -4.47 0.78 -16.60
C TYR A 246 -5.69 1.62 -16.24
N THR A 247 -6.14 2.43 -17.19
CA THR A 247 -7.36 3.22 -17.02
C THR A 247 -8.55 2.38 -17.44
N VAL A 248 -9.48 2.16 -16.51
CA VAL A 248 -10.78 1.53 -16.78
C VAL A 248 -11.86 2.54 -16.40
N ASP A 249 -12.83 2.73 -17.29
CA ASP A 249 -13.90 3.71 -17.07
C ASP A 249 -14.60 3.47 -15.73
N ASN A 250 -14.80 4.58 -15.00
CA ASN A 250 -15.49 4.63 -13.71
C ASN A 250 -14.95 3.65 -12.64
N THR A 251 -13.66 3.31 -12.71
CA THR A 251 -12.99 2.44 -11.75
C THR A 251 -11.91 3.22 -11.00
N THR A 252 -11.87 3.06 -9.68
CA THR A 252 -10.81 3.62 -8.83
C THR A 252 -9.46 3.05 -9.22
N LYS A 253 -8.48 3.92 -9.45
CA LYS A 253 -7.08 3.58 -9.71
C LYS A 253 -6.15 4.44 -8.86
N CYS A 254 -4.91 3.99 -8.67
CA CYS A 254 -3.86 4.76 -8.04
C CYS A 254 -2.85 5.20 -9.12
N SER A 255 -2.81 6.51 -9.43
CA SER A 255 -1.85 7.07 -10.40
C SER A 255 -0.56 7.60 -9.75
N VAL A 256 -0.23 7.11 -8.55
CA VAL A 256 0.96 7.54 -7.82
C VAL A 256 1.74 6.35 -7.28
N PHE A 257 3.07 6.49 -7.23
CA PHE A 257 3.92 5.56 -6.50
C PHE A 257 3.79 5.80 -4.99
N ARG A 258 3.44 4.74 -4.25
CA ARG A 258 3.37 4.75 -2.77
C ARG A 258 4.35 3.72 -2.22
N THR A 259 5.31 4.18 -1.44
CA THR A 259 6.24 3.31 -0.69
C THR A 259 5.51 2.53 0.40
N PHE A 260 4.54 3.16 1.06
CA PHE A 260 3.66 2.57 2.05
C PHE A 260 2.24 3.12 1.87
N GLN A 261 1.25 2.30 2.17
CA GLN A 261 -0.08 2.77 2.52
C GLN A 261 -0.16 2.95 4.03
N GLY A 262 -1.03 3.83 4.50
CA GLY A 262 -1.19 4.12 5.92
C GLY A 262 -2.49 4.84 6.22
N LEU A 263 -2.84 4.86 7.51
CA LEU A 263 -3.94 5.64 8.06
C LEU A 263 -3.57 6.10 9.46
N ASP A 264 -4.04 7.29 9.83
CA ASP A 264 -4.01 7.79 11.20
C ASP A 264 -5.31 7.44 11.91
N SER A 265 -5.22 7.17 13.21
CA SER A 265 -6.38 6.87 14.05
C SER A 265 -6.58 7.93 15.11
N ALA A 266 -7.84 8.32 15.33
CA ALA A 266 -8.26 9.12 16.48
C ALA A 266 -8.56 8.26 17.72
N LEU A 267 -8.72 6.94 17.55
CA LEU A 267 -9.11 5.98 18.59
C LEU A 267 -8.16 4.77 18.65
#